data_AF-A0A7X4Z571-F1
#
_entry.id   AF-A0A7X4Z571-F1
#
_cell.length_a   1.000
_cell.length_b   1.000
_cell.length_c   1.000
_cell.angle_alpha   90.00
_cell.angle_beta   90.00
_cell.angle_gamma   90.00
#
_symmetry.space_group_name_H-M   'P 1'
#
loop_
_entity.id
_entity.type
_entity.pdbx_description
1 polymer ?
#
loop_
_entity_poly.entity_id
_entity_poly.type
_entity_poly.pdbx_seq_one_letter_code
_entity_poly.pdbx_strand_id
1 'polypeptide(L)'
;MVESFQKNKKGILLMLISSICVCIGQLLWKLSAEQGILVLLLGFCLYGVGAVIMILAYRYGKLSVLQPMLSLNYVLSILLAAVVLKEEITLLKCAGVLVIILGVVFIAGGDRE
;
A
#
# COMPACT_ATOMS: atom_id res chain seq x y z
N MET A 1 -0.07 -17.95 14.52
CA MET A 1 -0.77 -17.06 13.56
C MET A 1 -1.29 -15.79 14.24
N VAL A 2 -1.98 -15.87 15.39
CA VAL A 2 -2.56 -14.70 16.09
C VAL A 2 -1.54 -13.91 16.94
N GLU A 3 -0.51 -14.57 17.50
CA GLU A 3 0.48 -13.91 18.36
C GLU A 3 1.44 -12.94 17.63
N SER A 4 1.91 -13.28 16.41
CA SER A 4 2.68 -12.32 15.58
C SER A 4 1.85 -11.11 15.16
N PHE A 5 0.55 -11.29 14.94
CA PHE A 5 -0.39 -10.19 14.66
C PHE A 5 -0.60 -9.28 15.88
N GLN A 6 -0.69 -9.85 17.09
CA GLN A 6 -0.86 -9.09 18.32
C GLN A 6 0.40 -8.26 18.65
N LYS A 7 1.61 -8.82 18.45
CA LYS A 7 2.88 -8.14 18.72
C LYS A 7 3.21 -7.04 17.70
N ASN A 8 2.87 -7.25 16.42
CA ASN A 8 3.16 -6.32 15.32
C ASN A 8 1.97 -5.47 14.87
N LYS A 9 0.84 -5.51 15.59
CA LYS A 9 -0.42 -4.79 15.24
C LYS A 9 -0.20 -3.30 14.96
N LYS A 10 0.66 -2.65 15.75
CA LYS A 10 1.02 -1.25 15.58
C LYS A 10 1.81 -1.01 14.28
N GLY A 11 2.77 -1.88 13.96
CA GLY A 11 3.52 -1.82 12.71
C GLY A 11 2.62 -2.04 11.49
N ILE A 12 1.75 -3.04 11.52
CA ILE A 12 0.80 -3.33 10.43
C ILE A 12 -0.15 -2.14 10.20
N LEU A 13 -0.69 -1.57 11.28
CA LEU A 13 -1.58 -0.41 11.19
C LEU A 13 -0.85 0.81 10.59
N LEU A 14 0.38 1.08 11.04
CA LEU A 14 1.22 2.13 10.46
C LEU A 14 1.55 1.86 8.99
N MET A 15 1.80 0.60 8.62
CA MET A 15 2.05 0.19 7.23
C MET A 15 0.84 0.45 6.34
N LEU A 16 -0.36 0.14 6.82
CA LEU A 16 -1.61 0.40 6.09
C LEU A 16 -1.85 1.91 5.91
N ILE A 17 -1.63 2.70 6.97
CA ILE A 17 -1.75 4.16 6.90
C ILE A 17 -0.75 4.74 5.90
N SER A 18 0.50 4.28 5.95
CA SER A 18 1.53 4.62 4.97
C SER A 18 1.09 4.26 3.55
N SER A 19 0.63 3.03 3.34
CA SER A 19 0.18 2.54 2.03
C SER A 19 -0.93 3.40 1.45
N ILE A 20 -1.88 3.88 2.27
CA ILE A 20 -2.94 4.80 1.81
C ILE A 20 -2.32 6.14 1.40
N CYS A 21 -1.42 6.70 2.21
CA CYS A 21 -0.77 7.98 1.91
C CYS A 21 0.06 7.89 0.61
N VAL A 22 0.78 6.79 0.43
CA VAL A 22 1.54 6.46 -0.79
C VAL A 22 0.62 6.29 -2.00
N CYS A 23 -0.49 5.55 -1.87
CA CYS A 23 -1.49 5.41 -2.95
C CYS A 23 -2.01 6.78 -3.40
N ILE A 24 -2.33 7.65 -2.44
CA ILE A 24 -2.83 8.99 -2.75
C ILE A 24 -1.73 9.79 -3.46
N GLY A 25 -0.48 9.75 -2.99
CA GLY A 25 0.65 10.38 -3.67
C GLY A 25 0.85 9.88 -5.12
N GLN A 26 0.79 8.57 -5.34
CA GLN A 26 0.87 7.96 -6.68
C GLN A 26 -0.29 8.38 -7.57
N LEU A 27 -1.50 8.47 -7.02
CA LEU A 27 -2.68 8.91 -7.75
C LEU A 27 -2.59 10.40 -8.12
N LEU A 28 -2.08 11.25 -7.23
CA LEU A 28 -1.80 12.65 -7.53
C LEU A 28 -0.77 12.80 -8.66
N TRP A 29 0.26 11.96 -8.71
CA TRP A 29 1.18 11.96 -9.85
C TRP A 29 0.49 11.63 -11.16
N LYS A 30 -0.45 10.69 -11.15
CA LYS A 30 -1.26 10.37 -12.32
C LYS A 30 -2.16 11.54 -12.75
N LEU A 31 -2.75 12.27 -11.79
CA LEU A 31 -3.52 13.49 -12.04
C LEU A 31 -2.67 14.71 -12.42
N SER A 32 -1.39 14.73 -12.01
CA SER A 32 -0.48 15.84 -12.31
C SER A 32 -0.19 15.99 -13.81
N ALA A 33 -0.40 14.92 -14.59
CA ALA A 33 -0.35 14.97 -16.04
C ALA A 33 -1.36 15.96 -16.63
N GLU A 34 -2.51 16.18 -15.98
CA GLU A 34 -3.53 17.15 -16.41
C GLU A 34 -3.47 18.46 -15.62
N GLN A 35 -3.17 18.42 -14.31
CA GLN A 35 -3.29 19.57 -13.42
C GLN A 35 -1.98 20.36 -13.20
N GLY A 36 -0.84 19.87 -13.72
CA GLY A 36 0.45 20.58 -13.71
C GLY A 36 1.34 20.32 -12.49
N ILE A 37 2.46 21.05 -12.43
CA ILE A 37 3.61 20.79 -11.53
C ILE A 37 3.27 20.89 -10.02
N LEU A 38 2.27 21.69 -9.65
CA LEU A 38 1.86 21.87 -8.25
C LEU A 38 1.29 20.58 -7.65
N VAL A 39 0.50 19.85 -8.43
CA VAL A 39 -0.07 18.56 -8.02
C VAL A 39 1.00 17.48 -7.94
N LEU A 40 2.03 17.57 -8.79
CA LEU A 40 3.20 16.69 -8.73
C LEU A 40 3.98 16.88 -7.42
N LEU A 41 4.24 18.13 -7.02
CA LEU A 41 4.90 18.46 -5.76
C LEU A 41 4.08 18.01 -4.55
N LEU A 42 2.75 18.18 -4.60
CA LEU A 42 1.86 17.77 -3.52
C LEU A 42 1.80 16.24 -3.39
N GLY A 43 1.76 15.52 -4.53
CA GLY A 43 1.89 14.06 -4.58
C GLY A 43 3.24 13.58 -4.06
N PHE A 44 4.34 14.30 -4.38
CA PHE A 44 5.68 14.00 -3.88
C PHE A 44 5.78 14.18 -2.36
N CYS A 45 5.21 15.26 -1.82
CA CYS A 45 5.16 15.48 -0.36
C CYS A 45 4.37 14.38 0.34
N LEU A 46 3.18 14.02 -0.16
CA LEU A 46 2.39 12.93 0.42
C LEU A 46 3.12 11.58 0.34
N TYR A 47 3.73 11.28 -0.81
CA TYR A 47 4.52 10.06 -0.96
C TYR A 47 5.69 10.02 0.04
N GLY A 48 6.40 11.14 0.21
CA GLY A 48 7.47 11.28 1.19
C GLY A 48 7.01 11.05 2.63
N VAL A 49 5.87 11.64 3.02
CA VAL A 49 5.26 11.39 4.33
C VAL A 49 4.90 9.92 4.51
N GLY A 50 4.31 9.29 3.49
CA GLY A 50 4.06 7.86 3.47
C GLY A 50 5.34 7.05 3.68
N ALA A 51 6.42 7.35 2.96
CA ALA A 51 7.71 6.68 3.11
C ALA A 51 8.29 6.81 4.54
N VAL A 52 8.18 7.98 5.17
CA VAL A 52 8.61 8.17 6.56
C VAL A 52 7.77 7.31 7.51
N ILE A 53 6.45 7.26 7.33
CA ILE A 53 5.57 6.40 8.13
C ILE A 53 5.92 4.91 7.92
N MET A 54 6.26 4.49 6.71
CA MET A 54 6.73 3.14 6.40
C MET A 54 8.00 2.80 7.17
N ILE A 55 8.98 3.72 7.18
CA ILE A 55 10.23 3.54 7.92
C ILE A 55 9.95 3.44 9.44
N LEU A 56 9.02 4.24 9.97
CA LEU A 56 8.56 4.09 11.34
C LEU A 56 7.88 2.74 11.58
N ALA A 57 7.06 2.25 10.65
CA ALA A 57 6.38 0.97 10.77
C ALA A 57 7.38 -0.19 10.89
N TYR A 58 8.50 -0.15 10.17
CA TYR A 58 9.59 -1.12 10.30
C TYR A 58 10.22 -1.17 11.70
N ARG A 59 10.09 -0.10 12.50
CA ARG A 59 10.54 -0.11 13.90
C ARG A 59 9.62 -0.91 14.83
N TYR A 60 8.37 -1.13 14.44
CA TYR A 60 7.33 -1.75 15.26
C TYR A 60 6.88 -3.13 14.76
N GLY A 61 7.52 -3.69 13.73
CA GLY A 61 7.18 -5.01 13.22
C GLY A 61 8.31 -5.66 12.43
N LYS A 62 8.22 -6.99 12.27
CA LYS A 62 9.18 -7.74 11.45
C LYS A 62 9.03 -7.38 9.98
N LEU A 63 10.15 -7.14 9.31
CA LEU A 63 10.20 -6.79 7.89
C LEU A 63 9.52 -7.86 7.01
N SER A 64 9.62 -9.13 7.42
CA SER A 64 9.00 -10.31 6.81
C SER A 64 7.45 -10.25 6.74
N VAL A 65 6.80 -9.60 7.71
CA VAL A 65 5.34 -9.42 7.75
C VAL A 65 4.91 -8.08 7.12
N LEU A 66 5.76 -7.06 7.27
CA LEU A 66 5.47 -5.71 6.80
C LEU A 66 5.61 -5.58 5.27
N GLN A 67 6.58 -6.25 4.64
CA GLN A 67 6.72 -6.23 3.17
C GLN A 67 5.47 -6.75 2.43
N PRO A 68 4.89 -7.90 2.79
CA PRO A 68 3.63 -8.37 2.23
C PRO A 68 2.48 -7.37 2.44
N MET A 69 2.42 -6.71 3.61
CA MET A 69 1.44 -5.65 3.88
C MET A 69 1.68 -4.40 3.03
N LEU A 70 2.93 -4.10 2.68
CA LEU A 70 3.24 -3.05 1.73
C LEU A 70 2.76 -3.42 0.34
N SER A 71 2.89 -4.66 -0.11
CA SER A 71 2.37 -5.11 -1.42
C SER A 71 0.84 -4.93 -1.55
N LEU A 72 0.11 -4.84 -0.44
CA LEU A 72 -1.33 -4.47 -0.44
C LEU A 72 -1.58 -3.03 -0.92
N ASN A 73 -0.60 -2.13 -0.86
CA ASN A 73 -0.66 -0.80 -1.48
C ASN A 73 -1.01 -0.90 -2.97
N TYR A 74 -0.48 -1.88 -3.70
CA TYR A 74 -0.79 -2.04 -5.13
C TYR A 74 -2.28 -2.35 -5.36
N VAL A 75 -2.86 -3.19 -4.51
CA VAL A 75 -4.30 -3.51 -4.54
C VAL A 75 -5.13 -2.25 -4.27
N LEU A 76 -4.78 -1.53 -3.20
CA LEU A 76 -5.44 -0.28 -2.84
C LEU A 76 -5.30 0.77 -3.95
N SER A 77 -4.13 0.87 -4.58
CA SER A 77 -3.87 1.83 -5.64
C SER A 77 -4.70 1.55 -6.89
N ILE A 78 -4.88 0.27 -7.25
CA ILE A 78 -5.73 -0.13 -8.39
C ILE A 78 -7.20 0.18 -8.09
N LEU A 79 -7.67 -0.11 -6.87
CA LEU A 79 -9.02 0.23 -6.41
C LEU A 79 -9.26 1.75 -6.42
N LEU A 80 -8.33 2.53 -5.84
CA LEU A 80 -8.42 3.99 -5.80
C LEU A 80 -8.41 4.58 -7.21
N ALA A 81 -7.53 4.09 -8.09
CA ALA A 81 -7.48 4.54 -9.48
C ALA A 81 -8.79 4.24 -10.21
N ALA A 82 -9.41 3.08 -10.00
CA ALA A 82 -10.69 2.79 -10.62
C ALA A 82 -11.85 3.62 -10.08
N VAL A 83 -11.86 3.93 -8.79
CA VAL A 83 -12.91 4.77 -8.19
C VAL A 83 -12.76 6.23 -8.60
N VAL A 84 -11.53 6.77 -8.58
CA VAL A 84 -11.25 8.19 -8.80
C VAL A 84 -11.07 8.53 -10.28
N LEU A 85 -10.30 7.74 -11.03
CA LEU A 85 -10.07 7.96 -12.46
C LEU A 85 -11.13 7.29 -13.35
N LYS A 86 -12.04 6.48 -12.79
CA LYS A 86 -13.05 5.69 -13.54
C LYS A 86 -12.45 4.87 -14.69
N GLU A 87 -11.20 4.43 -14.56
CA GLU A 87 -10.59 3.55 -15.54
C GLU A 87 -11.34 2.21 -15.57
N GLU A 88 -11.57 1.68 -16.76
CA GLU A 88 -12.13 0.34 -16.91
C GLU A 88 -11.20 -0.67 -16.24
N ILE A 89 -11.65 -1.23 -15.10
CA ILE A 89 -11.02 -2.40 -14.50
C ILE A 89 -11.38 -3.59 -15.38
N THR A 90 -10.43 -4.01 -16.20
CA THR A 90 -10.51 -5.31 -16.88
C THR A 90 -10.50 -6.44 -15.86
N LEU A 91 -11.22 -7.54 -16.12
CA LEU A 91 -11.24 -8.77 -15.33
C LEU A 91 -9.82 -9.26 -14.96
N LEU A 92 -8.85 -9.02 -15.84
CA LEU A 92 -7.43 -9.33 -15.65
C LEU A 92 -6.78 -8.60 -14.45
N LYS A 93 -7.12 -7.33 -14.22
CA LYS A 93 -6.64 -6.56 -13.05
C LYS A 93 -7.22 -7.13 -11.75
N CYS A 94 -8.49 -7.53 -11.78
CA CYS A 94 -9.17 -8.13 -10.63
C CYS A 94 -8.57 -9.51 -10.27
N ALA A 95 -8.29 -10.33 -11.28
CA ALA A 95 -7.58 -11.60 -11.09
C ALA A 95 -6.16 -11.40 -10.54
N GLY A 96 -5.41 -10.41 -11.05
CA GLY A 96 -4.08 -10.07 -10.53
C GLY A 96 -4.10 -9.61 -9.07
N VAL A 97 -5.10 -8.81 -8.68
CA VAL A 97 -5.32 -8.41 -7.28
C VAL A 97 -5.56 -9.63 -6.39
N LEU A 98 -6.40 -10.58 -6.80
CA LEU A 98 -6.64 -11.81 -6.04
C LEU A 98 -5.37 -12.64 -5.86
N VAL A 99 -4.53 -12.75 -6.89
CA VAL A 99 -3.23 -13.45 -6.80
C VAL A 99 -2.29 -12.76 -5.81
N ILE A 100 -2.23 -11.42 -5.82
CA ILE A 100 -1.42 -10.66 -4.86
C ILE A 100 -1.93 -10.89 -3.42
N ILE A 101 -3.24 -10.81 -3.20
CA ILE A 101 -3.85 -11.06 -1.88
C ILE A 101 -3.50 -12.47 -1.39
N LEU A 102 -3.66 -13.48 -2.25
CA LEU A 102 -3.31 -14.86 -1.91
C LEU A 102 -1.82 -14.99 -1.57
N GLY A 103 -0.92 -14.39 -2.36
CA GLY A 103 0.51 -14.39 -2.08
C GLY A 103 0.85 -13.76 -0.74
N VAL A 104 0.21 -12.63 -0.39
CA VAL A 104 0.37 -11.97 0.90
C VAL A 104 -0.10 -12.86 2.05
N VAL A 105 -1.25 -13.53 1.91
CA VAL A 105 -1.78 -14.43 2.94
C VAL A 105 -0.86 -15.64 3.16
N PHE A 106 -0.32 -16.22 2.09
CA PHE A 106 0.65 -17.32 2.18
C PHE A 106 1.94 -16.90 2.88
N ILE A 107 2.50 -15.74 2.54
CA ILE A 107 3.75 -15.24 3.15
C ILE A 107 3.51 -14.84 4.61
N ALA A 108 2.44 -14.09 4.89
CA ALA A 108 2.11 -13.65 6.25
C ALA A 108 1.72 -14.82 7.19
N GLY A 109 1.15 -15.90 6.64
CA GLY A 109 0.87 -17.14 7.39
C GLY A 109 2.07 -18.07 7.56
N GLY A 110 3.09 -17.92 6.71
CA GLY A 110 4.31 -18.73 6.71
C GLY A 110 5.42 -18.23 7.62
N ASP A 111 5.37 -16.98 8.10
CA ASP A 111 6.32 -16.41 9.06
C ASP A 111 6.13 -17.06 10.45
N ARG A 112 6.61 -18.30 10.56
CA ARG A 112 6.75 -19.09 11.79
C ARG A 112 8.16 -18.84 12.33
N GLU A 113 8.27 -17.83 13.18
CA GLU A 113 9.16 -17.90 14.34
C GLU A 113 8.29 -17.93 15.60
#